data_AF-A0A165ZBU3-F1
#
_entry.id   AF-A0A165ZBU3-F1
#
_cell.length_a   1.000
_cell.length_b   1.000
_cell.length_c   1.000
_cell.angle_alpha   90.00
_cell.angle_beta   90.00
_cell.angle_gamma   90.00
#
_symmetry.space_group_name_H-M   'P 1'
#
loop_
_entity.id
_entity.type
_entity.pdbx_description
1 polymer ?
#
loop_
_entity_poly.entity_id
_entity_poly.type
_entity_poly.pdbx_seq_one_letter_code
_entity_poly.pdbx_strand_id
1 'polypeptide(L)'
;MKMILSLLSLSLLAAAVTAADMSIITYDQTHAVGSTDDVIMAAYESWLVKHGKSYNALGEKEQRFQIFKDNFLYIDEQNAVKDRSFKLGLNRFADLTNEEYRSKYTGIRTKDSRKKVSGKSQRYASLAGESLPESVDWREHGAVASVKDQGQCGSCWAFSTISAVEGINQIATGKLITLSEQELVDCDRSYNEGCNGGLMDDAFQFIINNGGIDSDADYPYTGRDGQCDQYRSGVNPPNPGPSPPSPKSPESVCDEYYTCPMSTTCCCMYEYYGYCFAWGCCPLEGASCCDDGYSCCPHDYPVCNVRAGTCSMSNNNPLGVKAIQRILATPNWQHGSKGKKVTA
;
A
#
# COMPACT_ATOMS: atom_id res chain seq x y z
N MET A 1 52.48 -35.27 52.97
CA MET A 1 52.62 -36.66 52.47
C MET A 1 51.78 -36.76 51.20
N LYS A 2 52.27 -36.24 50.06
CA LYS A 2 52.88 -36.97 48.93
C LYS A 2 52.12 -38.24 48.52
N MET A 3 51.46 -38.20 47.35
CA MET A 3 51.47 -39.18 46.23
C MET A 3 50.45 -38.69 45.17
N ILE A 4 50.83 -38.10 44.04
CA ILE A 4 51.45 -38.63 42.81
C ILE A 4 50.44 -39.24 41.80
N LEU A 5 50.35 -38.56 40.65
CA LEU A 5 50.05 -38.97 39.26
C LEU A 5 48.67 -39.58 38.89
N SER A 6 47.95 -38.84 38.05
CA SER A 6 47.53 -39.33 36.72
C SER A 6 47.15 -38.16 35.81
N LEU A 7 48.00 -37.90 34.81
CA LEU A 7 47.75 -37.03 33.67
C LEU A 7 46.78 -37.72 32.72
N LEU A 8 45.66 -37.06 32.38
CA LEU A 8 44.88 -37.37 31.18
C LEU A 8 44.60 -36.06 30.45
N SER A 9 45.29 -35.91 29.32
CA SER A 9 45.12 -34.86 28.32
C SER A 9 43.73 -34.96 27.69
N LEU A 10 42.89 -33.94 27.89
CA LEU A 10 41.67 -33.76 27.11
C LEU A 10 41.95 -32.76 26.00
N SER A 11 42.23 -33.28 24.81
CA SER A 11 42.33 -32.52 23.57
C SER A 11 41.22 -32.98 22.62
N LEU A 12 40.72 -32.03 21.82
CA LEU A 12 39.72 -32.13 20.72
C LEU A 12 38.24 -32.01 21.19
N LEU A 13 37.35 -31.25 20.55
CA LEU A 13 37.32 -30.59 19.24
C LEU A 13 36.33 -29.41 19.33
N ALA A 14 36.72 -28.21 18.92
CA ALA A 14 35.76 -27.15 18.60
C ALA A 14 35.15 -27.48 17.23
N ALA A 15 33.92 -28.00 17.21
CA ALA A 15 33.17 -28.09 15.97
C ALA A 15 32.66 -26.69 15.61
N ALA A 16 33.25 -26.09 14.59
CA ALA A 16 32.68 -24.92 13.94
C ALA A 16 31.32 -25.33 13.35
N VAL A 17 30.23 -24.76 13.86
CA VAL A 17 28.91 -24.88 13.24
C VAL A 17 28.92 -24.02 11.99
N THR A 18 29.29 -24.62 10.86
CA THR A 18 28.96 -24.02 9.56
C THR A 18 27.48 -24.26 9.31
N ALA A 19 26.69 -23.19 9.28
CA ALA A 19 25.34 -23.22 8.75
C ALA A 19 25.45 -23.69 7.28
N ALA A 20 25.13 -24.96 7.04
CA ALA A 20 25.04 -25.47 5.69
C ALA A 20 23.81 -24.83 5.04
N ASP A 21 24.09 -24.05 4.00
CA ASP A 21 23.14 -23.50 3.05
C ASP A 21 22.17 -24.60 2.59
N MET A 22 20.89 -24.49 2.91
CA MET A 22 19.85 -25.42 2.45
C MET A 22 19.59 -25.17 0.95
N SER A 23 20.51 -25.63 0.11
CA SER A 23 20.30 -25.74 -1.33
C SER A 23 19.89 -27.17 -1.69
N ILE A 24 18.75 -27.29 -2.38
CA ILE A 24 18.00 -28.50 -2.76
C ILE A 24 18.74 -29.39 -3.80
N ILE A 25 20.06 -29.25 -3.99
CA ILE A 25 20.76 -29.91 -5.12
C ILE A 25 21.53 -31.18 -4.72
N THR A 26 21.59 -31.57 -3.45
CA THR A 26 22.21 -32.85 -3.02
C THR A 26 21.17 -33.96 -2.74
N TYR A 27 20.17 -34.09 -3.61
CA TYR A 27 19.13 -35.14 -3.50
C TYR A 27 19.52 -36.47 -4.18
N ASP A 28 20.69 -36.59 -4.79
CA ASP A 28 21.02 -37.79 -5.56
C ASP A 28 22.39 -38.37 -5.21
N GLN A 29 22.47 -39.04 -4.05
CA GLN A 29 23.00 -40.40 -3.96
C GLN A 29 22.96 -40.92 -2.53
N THR A 30 22.30 -42.08 -2.38
CA THR A 30 22.36 -43.00 -1.26
C THR A 30 21.73 -42.51 0.05
N HIS A 31 20.46 -42.87 0.31
CA HIS A 31 20.00 -43.64 1.48
C HIS A 31 18.47 -43.76 1.53
N ALA A 32 17.99 -45.01 1.57
CA ALA A 32 16.68 -45.50 2.02
C ALA A 32 15.40 -44.87 1.43
N VAL A 33 14.71 -45.65 0.59
CA VAL A 33 13.33 -45.39 0.14
C VAL A 33 12.39 -45.52 1.35
N GLY A 34 12.21 -44.44 2.10
CA GLY A 34 10.99 -44.22 2.86
C GLY A 34 9.83 -43.96 1.90
N SER A 35 8.60 -44.28 2.30
CA SER A 35 7.42 -43.81 1.58
C SER A 35 7.48 -42.29 1.43
N THR A 36 6.90 -41.72 0.37
CA THR A 36 6.71 -40.26 0.25
C THR A 36 6.13 -39.67 1.54
N ASP A 37 5.27 -40.43 2.22
CA ASP A 37 4.69 -40.07 3.51
C ASP A 37 5.72 -39.99 4.63
N ASP A 38 6.72 -40.89 4.69
CA ASP A 38 7.76 -40.89 5.73
C ASP A 38 8.64 -39.63 5.61
N VAL A 39 8.93 -39.21 4.38
CA VAL A 39 9.69 -37.99 4.10
C VAL A 39 8.90 -36.75 4.51
N ILE A 40 7.61 -36.70 4.19
CA ILE A 40 6.74 -35.56 4.58
C ILE A 40 6.54 -35.54 6.10
N MET A 41 6.42 -36.69 6.76
CA MET A 41 6.38 -36.80 8.23
C MET A 41 7.64 -36.21 8.87
N ALA A 42 8.83 -36.55 8.37
CA ALA A 42 10.08 -35.99 8.89
C ALA A 42 10.14 -34.45 8.69
N ALA A 43 9.68 -33.96 7.53
CA ALA A 43 9.57 -32.52 7.28
C ALA A 43 8.57 -31.84 8.24
N TYR A 44 7.45 -32.49 8.53
CA TYR A 44 6.44 -32.01 9.47
C TYR A 44 7.00 -31.92 10.89
N GLU A 45 7.70 -32.93 11.38
CA GLU A 45 8.31 -32.91 12.72
C GLU A 45 9.34 -31.79 12.87
N SER A 46 10.18 -31.57 11.86
CA SER A 46 11.11 -30.43 11.81
C SER A 46 10.37 -29.09 11.81
N TRP A 47 9.29 -28.99 11.03
CA TRP A 47 8.44 -27.81 10.97
C TRP A 47 7.76 -27.51 12.32
N LEU A 48 7.29 -28.53 13.06
CA LEU A 48 6.72 -28.36 14.39
C LEU A 48 7.71 -27.72 15.37
N VAL A 49 8.96 -28.22 15.38
CA VAL A 49 10.02 -27.67 16.23
C VAL A 49 10.34 -26.23 15.84
N LYS A 50 10.52 -25.96 14.55
CA LYS A 50 10.84 -24.62 14.03
C LYS A 50 9.78 -23.58 14.39
N HIS A 51 8.50 -23.97 14.38
CA HIS A 51 7.38 -23.07 14.65
C HIS A 51 6.81 -23.19 16.07
N GLY A 52 7.44 -23.97 16.96
CA GLY A 52 7.02 -24.13 18.35
C GLY A 52 5.60 -24.70 18.50
N LYS A 53 5.19 -25.59 17.59
CA LYS A 53 3.83 -26.16 17.56
C LYS A 53 3.76 -27.42 18.43
N SER A 54 2.70 -27.51 19.24
CA SER A 54 2.39 -28.69 20.04
C SER A 54 0.88 -28.93 20.04
N TYR A 55 0.44 -30.17 19.81
CA TYR A 55 -0.97 -30.56 19.83
C TYR A 55 -1.18 -31.64 20.88
N ASN A 56 -2.16 -31.42 21.75
CA ASN A 56 -2.41 -32.27 22.91
C ASN A 56 -3.77 -32.98 22.83
N ALA A 57 -4.65 -32.58 21.92
CA ALA A 57 -5.93 -33.23 21.73
C ALA A 57 -5.77 -34.53 20.93
N LEU A 58 -6.54 -35.56 21.32
CA LEU A 58 -6.53 -36.85 20.65
C LEU A 58 -6.93 -36.70 19.18
N GLY A 59 -6.10 -37.18 18.25
CA GLY A 59 -6.36 -37.09 16.81
C GLY A 59 -6.03 -35.75 16.17
N GLU A 60 -5.72 -34.70 16.95
CA GLU A 60 -5.41 -33.37 16.42
C GLU A 60 -4.08 -33.39 15.66
N LYS A 61 -3.07 -34.09 16.19
CA LYS A 61 -1.76 -34.19 15.52
C LYS A 61 -1.88 -34.86 14.15
N GLU A 62 -2.67 -35.94 14.06
CA GLU A 62 -2.91 -36.66 12.81
C GLU A 62 -3.68 -35.79 11.81
N GLN A 63 -4.71 -35.07 12.26
CA GLN A 63 -5.45 -34.12 11.42
C GLN A 63 -4.54 -32.99 10.90
N ARG A 64 -3.73 -32.40 11.78
CA ARG A 64 -2.79 -31.30 11.43
C ARG A 64 -1.71 -31.78 10.48
N PHE A 65 -1.21 -33.00 10.65
CA PHE A 65 -0.30 -33.62 9.70
C PHE A 65 -0.93 -33.76 8.32
N GLN A 66 -2.18 -34.21 8.23
CA GLN A 66 -2.81 -34.38 6.93
C GLN A 66 -3.00 -33.06 6.19
N ILE A 67 -3.41 -32.00 6.90
CA ILE A 67 -3.47 -30.65 6.32
C ILE A 67 -2.09 -30.17 5.88
N PHE A 68 -1.05 -30.39 6.70
CA PHE A 68 0.33 -30.06 6.35
C PHE A 68 0.78 -30.79 5.09
N LYS A 69 0.50 -32.09 4.98
CA LYS A 69 0.82 -32.92 3.82
C LYS A 69 0.15 -32.37 2.55
N ASP A 70 -1.14 -32.04 2.63
CA ASP A 70 -1.89 -31.50 1.49
C ASP A 70 -1.28 -30.16 1.04
N ASN A 71 -0.96 -29.27 1.99
CA ASN A 71 -0.30 -28.00 1.69
C ASN A 71 1.13 -28.18 1.16
N PHE A 72 1.88 -29.15 1.67
CA PHE A 72 3.24 -29.47 1.21
C PHE A 72 3.23 -29.90 -0.27
N LEU A 73 2.35 -30.84 -0.61
CA LEU A 73 2.19 -31.33 -1.98
C LEU A 73 1.69 -30.23 -2.92
N TYR A 74 0.77 -29.40 -2.45
CA TYR A 74 0.32 -28.23 -3.20
C TYR A 74 1.49 -27.27 -3.51
N ILE A 75 2.34 -26.96 -2.52
CA ILE A 75 3.51 -26.10 -2.72
C ILE A 75 4.47 -26.69 -3.77
N ASP A 76 4.75 -27.99 -3.68
CA ASP A 76 5.63 -28.68 -4.62
C ASP A 76 5.09 -28.61 -6.06
N GLU A 77 3.81 -28.97 -6.25
CA GLU A 77 3.12 -28.88 -7.54
C GLU A 77 3.14 -27.46 -8.09
N GLN A 78 2.80 -26.47 -7.26
CA GLN A 78 2.74 -25.07 -7.66
C GLN A 78 4.13 -24.53 -8.05
N ASN A 79 5.20 -24.99 -7.41
CA ASN A 79 6.57 -24.57 -7.70
C ASN A 79 7.19 -25.32 -8.90
N ALA A 80 6.64 -26.48 -9.29
CA ALA A 80 7.05 -27.23 -10.48
C ALA A 80 6.55 -26.61 -11.80
N VAL A 81 5.54 -25.73 -11.74
CA VAL A 81 5.00 -25.03 -12.92
C VAL A 81 6.06 -24.08 -13.50
N LYS A 82 6.43 -24.29 -14.77
CA LYS A 82 7.35 -23.41 -15.50
C LYS A 82 6.74 -22.02 -15.69
N ASP A 83 7.59 -20.99 -15.74
CA ASP A 83 7.23 -19.58 -16.01
C ASP A 83 6.28 -18.93 -14.97
N ARG A 84 6.24 -19.46 -13.74
CA ARG A 84 5.50 -18.83 -12.65
C ARG A 84 6.25 -17.62 -12.09
N SER A 85 5.56 -16.51 -11.91
CA SER A 85 6.10 -15.24 -11.39
C SER A 85 6.30 -15.19 -9.87
N PHE A 86 5.91 -16.25 -9.15
CA PHE A 86 6.03 -16.36 -7.70
C PHE A 86 6.34 -17.80 -7.28
N LYS A 87 6.85 -17.96 -6.06
CA LYS A 87 7.06 -19.25 -5.41
C LYS A 87 6.29 -19.32 -4.11
N LEU A 88 5.84 -20.52 -3.76
CA LEU A 88 5.25 -20.81 -2.46
C LEU A 88 6.29 -21.46 -1.54
N GLY A 89 6.09 -21.32 -0.23
CA GLY A 89 6.96 -21.91 0.78
C GLY A 89 6.20 -22.21 2.06
N LEU A 90 6.69 -23.20 2.81
CA LEU A 90 6.13 -23.58 4.10
C LEU A 90 6.35 -22.44 5.10
N ASN A 91 5.26 -21.99 5.72
CA ASN A 91 5.27 -20.97 6.76
C ASN A 91 4.51 -21.46 7.99
N ARG A 92 4.32 -20.61 9.01
CA ARG A 92 3.64 -20.94 10.28
C ARG A 92 2.18 -21.39 10.14
N PHE A 93 1.59 -21.22 8.97
CA PHE A 93 0.20 -21.57 8.64
C PHE A 93 0.07 -22.86 7.82
N ALA A 94 1.17 -23.58 7.58
CA ALA A 94 1.18 -24.78 6.74
C ALA A 94 0.29 -25.92 7.28
N ASP A 95 -0.08 -25.90 8.56
CA ASP A 95 -0.98 -26.87 9.21
C ASP A 95 -2.46 -26.43 9.25
N LEU A 96 -2.82 -25.36 8.53
CA LEU A 96 -4.17 -24.81 8.49
C LEU A 96 -4.81 -25.00 7.11
N THR A 97 -6.11 -25.25 7.11
CA THR A 97 -6.90 -25.11 5.89
C THR A 97 -7.07 -23.63 5.55
N ASN A 98 -7.40 -23.33 4.29
CA ASN A 98 -7.66 -21.95 3.89
C ASN A 98 -8.86 -21.32 4.63
N GLU A 99 -9.86 -22.13 4.99
CA GLU A 99 -11.01 -21.71 5.80
C GLU A 99 -10.61 -21.38 7.24
N GLU A 100 -9.79 -22.24 7.88
CA GLU A 100 -9.23 -21.97 9.20
C GLU A 100 -8.36 -20.71 9.20
N TYR A 101 -7.57 -20.52 8.14
CA TYR A 101 -6.74 -19.32 7.99
C TYR A 101 -7.61 -18.05 7.90
N ARG A 102 -8.60 -18.04 7.01
CA ARG A 102 -9.50 -16.89 6.83
C ARG A 102 -10.27 -16.54 8.09
N SER A 103 -10.81 -17.54 8.78
CA SER A 103 -11.60 -17.34 10.00
C SER A 103 -10.78 -16.83 11.19
N LYS A 104 -9.48 -17.16 11.29
CA LYS A 104 -8.63 -16.81 12.44
C LYS A 104 -7.70 -15.63 12.21
N TYR A 105 -7.28 -15.39 10.97
CA TYR A 105 -6.20 -14.43 10.64
C TYR A 105 -6.65 -13.30 9.70
N THR A 106 -7.93 -13.21 9.36
CA THR A 106 -8.50 -12.09 8.60
C THR A 106 -9.66 -11.47 9.36
N GLY A 107 -10.04 -10.24 9.01
CA GLY A 107 -11.15 -9.55 9.68
C GLY A 107 -11.67 -8.35 8.91
N ILE A 108 -11.57 -8.33 7.58
CA ILE A 108 -12.20 -7.27 6.80
C ILE A 108 -13.72 -7.50 6.75
N ARG A 109 -14.51 -6.50 7.10
CA ARG A 109 -15.97 -6.57 7.03
C ARG A 109 -16.47 -5.74 5.86
N THR A 110 -16.60 -6.34 4.69
CA THR A 110 -17.18 -5.67 3.53
C THR A 110 -18.68 -5.51 3.74
N LYS A 111 -19.14 -4.30 4.07
CA LYS A 111 -20.58 -3.98 4.01
C LYS A 111 -21.04 -4.09 2.55
N ASP A 112 -22.13 -4.83 2.30
CA ASP A 112 -22.84 -4.88 1.00
C ASP A 112 -23.30 -3.49 0.52
N SER A 113 -23.33 -2.51 1.42
CA SER A 113 -23.76 -1.14 1.20
C SER A 113 -22.58 -0.16 1.17
N ARG A 114 -21.53 -0.45 0.38
CA ARG A 114 -20.64 0.63 -0.09
C ARG A 114 -21.53 1.61 -0.86
N LYS A 115 -21.98 2.68 -0.20
CA LYS A 115 -22.60 3.82 -0.85
C LYS A 115 -21.59 4.26 -1.90
N LYS A 116 -21.89 4.00 -3.18
CA LYS A 116 -21.12 4.53 -4.29
C LYS A 116 -21.15 6.04 -4.10
N VAL A 117 -20.06 6.61 -3.60
CA VAL A 117 -19.88 8.06 -3.58
C VAL A 117 -20.01 8.48 -5.04
N SER A 118 -21.06 9.25 -5.34
CA SER A 118 -21.33 9.73 -6.69
C SER A 118 -20.28 10.79 -7.02
N GLY A 119 -19.38 10.46 -7.95
CA GLY A 119 -18.30 11.35 -8.39
C GLY A 119 -16.93 10.90 -7.91
N LYS A 120 -16.01 10.67 -8.85
CA LYS A 120 -14.59 10.47 -8.53
C LYS A 120 -14.03 11.82 -8.09
N SER A 121 -13.58 11.92 -6.84
CA SER A 121 -12.80 13.07 -6.40
C SER A 121 -11.51 13.15 -7.20
N GLN A 122 -11.25 14.27 -7.86
CA GLN A 122 -10.00 14.52 -8.59
C GLN A 122 -8.83 14.87 -7.64
N ARG A 123 -9.06 14.87 -6.32
CA ARG A 123 -8.03 15.20 -5.31
C ARG A 123 -6.76 14.36 -5.43
N TYR A 124 -6.88 13.12 -5.91
CA TYR A 124 -5.79 12.16 -6.07
C TYR A 124 -5.52 11.81 -7.54
N ALA A 125 -6.00 12.62 -8.49
CA ALA A 125 -5.71 12.41 -9.91
C ALA A 125 -4.24 12.73 -10.20
N SER A 126 -3.58 11.85 -10.94
CA SER A 126 -2.25 12.12 -11.50
C SER A 126 -2.34 13.23 -12.54
N LEU A 127 -1.44 14.20 -12.49
CA LEU A 127 -1.46 15.33 -13.41
C LEU A 127 -0.78 14.95 -14.74
N ALA A 128 -1.37 15.36 -15.86
CA ALA A 128 -0.77 15.12 -17.17
C ALA A 128 0.60 15.83 -17.28
N GLY A 129 1.66 15.07 -17.55
CA GLY A 129 3.03 15.59 -17.70
C GLY A 129 3.91 15.51 -16.45
N GLU A 130 3.42 14.94 -15.34
CA GLU A 130 4.29 14.64 -14.19
C GLU A 130 5.34 13.59 -14.53
N SER A 131 6.61 13.95 -14.34
CA SER A 131 7.71 12.98 -14.35
C SER A 131 7.68 12.22 -13.04
N LEU A 132 7.24 10.96 -13.10
CA LEU A 132 7.22 10.06 -11.97
C LEU A 132 8.43 9.12 -12.01
N PRO A 133 8.94 8.69 -10.85
CA PRO A 133 9.97 7.66 -10.81
C PRO A 133 9.43 6.33 -11.35
N GLU A 134 10.31 5.52 -11.96
CA GLU A 134 9.96 4.19 -12.49
C GLU A 134 9.54 3.21 -11.38
N SER A 135 10.08 3.38 -10.17
CA SER A 135 9.71 2.60 -9.00
C SER A 135 9.83 3.43 -7.72
N VAL A 136 9.06 3.06 -6.70
CA VAL A 136 9.08 3.69 -5.37
C VAL A 136 9.05 2.60 -4.32
N ASP A 137 9.97 2.67 -3.35
CA ASP A 137 9.95 1.85 -2.14
C ASP A 137 9.99 2.75 -0.90
N TRP A 138 8.84 2.90 -0.23
CA TRP A 138 8.73 3.73 0.98
C TRP A 138 9.59 3.26 2.15
N ARG A 139 10.08 2.00 2.13
CA ARG A 139 11.04 1.49 3.13
C ARG A 139 12.38 2.21 3.01
N GLU A 140 12.82 2.51 1.78
CA GLU A 140 14.05 3.26 1.50
C GLU A 140 13.94 4.72 1.96
N HIS A 141 12.71 5.22 2.09
CA HIS A 141 12.40 6.56 2.58
C HIS A 141 12.06 6.60 4.08
N GLY A 142 12.19 5.47 4.79
CA GLY A 142 11.90 5.37 6.22
C GLY A 142 10.43 5.54 6.59
N ALA A 143 9.51 5.44 5.64
CA ALA A 143 8.06 5.63 5.83
C ALA A 143 7.29 4.32 6.04
N VAL A 144 7.99 3.25 6.43
CA VAL A 144 7.42 1.94 6.70
C VAL A 144 8.07 1.39 7.97
N ALA A 145 7.25 1.14 9.00
CA ALA A 145 7.69 0.50 10.23
C ALA A 145 8.03 -0.99 10.03
N SER A 146 8.62 -1.60 11.06
CA SER A 146 8.88 -3.04 11.07
C SER A 146 7.58 -3.84 10.95
N VAL A 147 7.64 -4.99 10.28
CA VAL A 147 6.49 -5.90 10.16
C VAL A 147 6.02 -6.36 11.54
N LYS A 148 4.72 -6.22 11.80
CA LYS A 148 4.05 -6.65 13.05
C LYS A 148 3.21 -7.92 12.82
N ASP A 149 2.76 -8.57 13.91
CA ASP A 149 1.94 -9.79 13.88
C ASP A 149 0.60 -9.60 14.63
N GLN A 150 -0.51 -9.69 13.90
CA GLN A 150 -1.86 -9.58 14.47
C GLN A 150 -2.30 -10.79 15.30
N GLY A 151 -1.54 -11.89 15.28
CA GLY A 151 -1.91 -13.11 15.98
C GLY A 151 -3.25 -13.67 15.47
N GLN A 152 -4.09 -14.16 16.37
CA GLN A 152 -5.39 -14.78 16.05
C GLN A 152 -6.58 -13.79 16.13
N CYS A 153 -6.30 -12.50 16.24
CA CYS A 153 -7.31 -11.46 16.27
C CYS A 153 -7.55 -10.97 14.83
N GLY A 154 -8.81 -10.87 14.40
CA GLY A 154 -9.24 -10.33 13.10
C GLY A 154 -9.04 -8.82 12.98
N SER A 155 -7.88 -8.30 13.36
CA SER A 155 -7.55 -6.88 13.46
C SER A 155 -6.72 -6.36 12.28
N CYS A 156 -6.67 -7.10 11.16
CA CYS A 156 -5.93 -6.66 9.96
C CYS A 156 -6.33 -5.26 9.49
N TRP A 157 -7.58 -4.85 9.74
CA TRP A 157 -8.07 -3.49 9.47
C TRP A 157 -7.37 -2.43 10.33
N ALA A 158 -7.07 -2.73 11.59
CA ALA A 158 -6.34 -1.84 12.49
C ALA A 158 -4.88 -1.70 12.05
N PHE A 159 -4.18 -2.82 11.79
CA PHE A 159 -2.80 -2.81 11.28
C PHE A 159 -2.67 -2.05 9.96
N SER A 160 -3.61 -2.25 9.03
CA SER A 160 -3.64 -1.53 7.75
C SER A 160 -3.80 -0.02 7.94
N THR A 161 -4.71 0.38 8.85
CA THR A 161 -4.95 1.78 9.20
C THR A 161 -3.71 2.41 9.82
N ILE A 162 -3.17 1.78 10.86
CA ILE A 162 -1.98 2.26 11.58
C ILE A 162 -0.78 2.38 10.63
N SER A 163 -0.49 1.37 9.80
CA SER A 163 0.62 1.43 8.84
C SER A 163 0.52 2.64 7.89
N ALA A 164 -0.71 2.98 7.45
CA ALA A 164 -0.93 4.16 6.62
C ALA A 164 -0.71 5.48 7.39
N VAL A 165 -1.16 5.55 8.64
CA VAL A 165 -0.99 6.73 9.51
C VAL A 165 0.48 6.94 9.90
N GLU A 166 1.20 5.86 10.22
CA GLU A 166 2.65 5.89 10.48
C GLU A 166 3.42 6.41 9.26
N GLY A 167 3.10 5.89 8.08
CA GLY A 167 3.73 6.29 6.82
C GLY A 167 3.49 7.76 6.49
N ILE A 168 2.25 8.25 6.58
CA ILE A 168 1.96 9.66 6.31
C ILE A 168 2.57 10.58 7.38
N ASN A 169 2.66 10.13 8.63
CA ASN A 169 3.33 10.88 9.69
C ASN A 169 4.82 11.05 9.40
N GLN A 170 5.51 9.99 8.96
CA GLN A 170 6.90 10.09 8.50
C GLN A 170 7.02 11.06 7.33
N ILE A 171 6.15 10.97 6.32
CA ILE A 171 6.22 11.82 5.13
C ILE A 171 5.99 13.30 5.50
N ALA A 172 5.04 13.59 6.38
CA ALA A 172 4.68 14.96 6.74
C ALA A 172 5.63 15.60 7.76
N THR A 173 6.18 14.82 8.69
CA THR A 173 6.92 15.34 9.85
C THR A 173 8.39 14.93 9.88
N GLY A 174 8.78 13.96 9.05
CA GLY A 174 10.09 13.30 9.09
C GLY A 174 10.27 12.34 10.27
N LYS A 175 9.21 12.02 11.02
CA LYS A 175 9.27 11.15 12.19
C LYS A 175 8.39 9.90 12.03
N LEU A 176 9.01 8.73 12.14
CA LEU A 176 8.33 7.45 12.12
C LEU A 176 8.11 7.07 13.57
N ILE A 177 6.85 7.10 13.99
CA ILE A 177 6.41 6.73 15.33
C ILE A 177 5.53 5.52 15.15
N THR A 178 5.79 4.44 15.90
CA THR A 178 4.94 3.25 15.90
C THR A 178 3.69 3.51 16.72
N LEU A 179 2.52 3.36 16.11
CA LEU A 179 1.21 3.71 16.70
C LEU A 179 0.44 2.46 17.13
N SER A 180 -0.54 2.64 18.00
CA SER A 180 -1.26 1.53 18.64
C SER A 180 -2.39 0.96 17.77
N GLU A 181 -2.23 -0.27 17.32
CA GLU A 181 -3.35 -1.04 16.78
C GLU A 181 -4.38 -1.40 17.85
N GLN A 182 -3.95 -1.56 19.11
CA GLN A 182 -4.82 -1.99 20.20
C GLN A 182 -5.86 -0.93 20.57
N GLU A 183 -5.48 0.35 20.53
CA GLU A 183 -6.44 1.43 20.77
C GLU A 183 -7.57 1.39 19.73
N LEU A 184 -7.26 1.16 18.44
CA LEU A 184 -8.29 0.94 17.43
C LEU A 184 -9.16 -0.28 17.76
N VAL A 185 -8.53 -1.42 18.10
CA VAL A 185 -9.25 -2.64 18.47
C VAL A 185 -10.21 -2.39 19.62
N ASP A 186 -9.82 -1.61 20.64
CA ASP A 186 -10.58 -1.44 21.87
C ASP A 186 -11.57 -0.28 21.84
N CYS A 187 -11.23 0.83 21.18
CA CYS A 187 -11.97 2.09 21.22
C CYS A 187 -12.81 2.35 19.97
N ASP A 188 -12.41 1.89 18.79
CA ASP A 188 -13.22 2.03 17.58
C ASP A 188 -14.34 0.98 17.53
N ARG A 189 -15.35 1.20 18.36
CA ARG A 189 -16.51 0.29 18.53
C ARG A 189 -17.80 0.81 17.91
N SER A 190 -17.77 1.98 17.25
CA SER A 190 -18.97 2.59 16.66
C SER A 190 -19.43 1.85 15.41
N TYR A 191 -18.48 1.38 14.60
CA TYR A 191 -18.75 0.66 13.35
C TYR A 191 -17.88 -0.59 13.19
N ASN A 192 -16.72 -0.63 13.84
CA ASN A 192 -15.82 -1.77 13.88
C ASN A 192 -16.09 -2.64 15.12
N GLU A 193 -15.68 -3.90 15.06
CA GLU A 193 -15.97 -4.92 16.08
C GLU A 193 -14.70 -5.56 16.64
N GLY A 194 -13.61 -4.78 16.73
CA GLY A 194 -12.32 -5.22 17.28
C GLY A 194 -11.79 -6.47 16.58
N CYS A 195 -11.60 -7.56 17.33
CA CYS A 195 -11.12 -8.82 16.77
C CYS A 195 -12.11 -9.55 15.86
N ASN A 196 -13.40 -9.17 15.86
CA ASN A 196 -14.39 -9.70 14.92
C ASN A 196 -14.39 -8.96 13.57
N GLY A 197 -13.52 -7.97 13.42
CA GLY A 197 -13.24 -7.32 12.16
C GLY A 197 -13.76 -5.89 12.03
N GLY A 198 -13.36 -5.25 10.93
CA GLY A 198 -13.60 -3.83 10.70
C GLY A 198 -13.17 -3.35 9.32
N LEU A 199 -13.22 -2.03 9.15
CA LEU A 199 -12.87 -1.28 7.95
C LEU A 199 -11.96 -0.10 8.30
N MET A 200 -10.97 0.14 7.44
CA MET A 200 -9.98 1.20 7.61
C MET A 200 -10.59 2.60 7.54
N ASP A 201 -11.60 2.81 6.70
CA ASP A 201 -12.28 4.11 6.58
C ASP A 201 -12.94 4.55 7.89
N ASP A 202 -13.60 3.60 8.57
CA ASP A 202 -14.22 3.83 9.88
C ASP A 202 -13.13 4.13 10.93
N ALA A 203 -11.99 3.43 10.86
CA ALA A 203 -10.86 3.63 11.75
C ALA A 203 -10.15 4.98 11.54
N PHE A 204 -9.97 5.42 10.29
CA PHE A 204 -9.47 6.77 10.00
C PHE A 204 -10.39 7.84 10.58
N GLN A 205 -11.71 7.64 10.45
CA GLN A 205 -12.69 8.57 11.03
C GLN A 205 -12.65 8.58 12.56
N PHE A 206 -12.43 7.43 13.19
CA PHE A 206 -12.20 7.34 14.63
C PHE A 206 -10.98 8.18 15.04
N ILE A 207 -9.82 7.99 14.40
CA ILE A 207 -8.57 8.74 14.72
C ILE A 207 -8.80 10.26 14.63
N ILE A 208 -9.51 10.70 13.58
CA ILE A 208 -9.85 12.13 13.41
C ILE A 208 -10.70 12.63 14.58
N ASN A 209 -11.73 11.88 14.98
CA ASN A 209 -12.65 12.27 16.04
C ASN A 209 -12.02 12.18 17.43
N ASN A 210 -11.12 11.23 17.63
CA ASN A 210 -10.36 11.01 18.86
C ASN A 210 -9.27 12.08 19.07
N GLY A 211 -8.92 12.82 18.00
CA GLY A 211 -7.88 13.85 18.03
C GLY A 211 -6.46 13.30 17.96
N GLY A 212 -6.30 12.04 17.54
CA GLY A 212 -5.03 11.33 17.52
C GLY A 212 -5.18 9.84 17.78
N ILE A 213 -4.04 9.18 17.90
CA ILE A 213 -3.91 7.77 18.27
C ILE A 213 -2.62 7.64 19.10
N ASP A 214 -2.66 6.81 20.13
CA ASP A 214 -1.55 6.51 21.03
C ASP A 214 -0.41 5.81 20.30
N SER A 215 0.78 5.88 20.92
CA SER A 215 1.92 5.06 20.50
C SER A 215 1.72 3.59 20.90
N ASP A 216 2.32 2.66 20.16
CA ASP A 216 2.33 1.24 20.54
C ASP A 216 3.02 1.02 21.91
N ALA A 217 3.95 1.90 22.31
CA ALA A 217 4.59 1.83 23.62
C ALA A 217 3.63 2.16 24.77
N ASP A 218 2.73 3.13 24.56
CA ASP A 218 1.78 3.58 25.59
C ASP A 218 0.52 2.69 25.64
N TYR A 219 0.13 2.13 24.49
CA TYR A 219 -0.99 1.21 24.37
C TYR A 219 -0.58 -0.04 23.55
N PRO A 220 0.13 -1.00 24.18
CA PRO A 220 0.68 -2.15 23.47
C PRO A 220 -0.37 -3.13 22.94
N TYR A 221 -0.04 -3.75 21.80
CA TYR A 221 -0.87 -4.79 21.21
C TYR A 221 -0.99 -6.06 22.08
N THR A 222 -2.23 -6.49 22.34
CA THR A 222 -2.54 -7.67 23.16
C THR A 222 -3.20 -8.80 22.37
N GLY A 223 -3.59 -8.56 21.10
CA GLY A 223 -4.15 -9.60 20.23
C GLY A 223 -5.52 -10.11 20.67
N ARG A 224 -6.29 -9.31 21.41
CA ARG A 224 -7.64 -9.64 21.89
C ARG A 224 -8.44 -8.37 22.13
N ASP A 225 -9.76 -8.51 22.21
CA ASP A 225 -10.63 -7.43 22.63
C ASP A 225 -10.36 -7.08 24.11
N GLY A 226 -10.13 -5.80 24.35
CA GLY A 226 -9.98 -5.16 25.65
C GLY A 226 -11.02 -4.07 25.88
N GLN A 227 -10.88 -3.38 27.02
CA GLN A 227 -11.69 -2.20 27.34
C GLN A 227 -10.94 -0.95 26.89
N CYS A 228 -11.63 -0.06 26.19
CA CYS A 228 -11.07 1.23 25.79
C CYS A 228 -10.63 2.04 27.02
N ASP A 229 -9.34 2.34 27.11
CA ASP A 229 -8.76 3.21 28.13
C ASP A 229 -8.73 4.65 27.61
N GLN A 230 -9.83 5.38 27.82
CA GLN A 230 -9.97 6.77 27.37
C GLN A 230 -9.06 7.77 28.12
N TYR A 231 -8.38 7.32 29.18
CA TYR A 231 -7.53 8.17 30.03
C TYR A 231 -6.04 7.99 29.76
N ARG A 232 -5.65 6.92 29.09
CA ARG A 232 -4.40 6.88 28.34
C ARG A 232 -4.56 7.80 27.14
N SER A 233 -4.26 9.07 27.39
CA SER A 233 -3.81 9.97 26.34
C SER A 233 -2.31 10.01 26.51
N GLY A 234 -1.61 9.10 25.82
CA GLY A 234 -0.22 9.40 25.45
C GLY A 234 -0.21 10.77 24.78
N VAL A 235 0.94 11.44 24.75
CA VAL A 235 1.05 12.70 24.00
C VAL A 235 0.80 12.33 22.54
N ASN A 236 -0.47 12.39 22.11
CA ASN A 236 -0.90 12.10 20.76
C ASN A 236 0.07 12.87 19.86
N PRO A 237 0.72 12.22 18.88
CA PRO A 237 1.56 12.93 17.95
C PRO A 237 0.73 14.12 17.44
N PRO A 238 1.26 15.36 17.50
CA PRO A 238 0.48 16.53 17.16
C PRO A 238 -0.18 16.29 15.81
N ASN A 239 -1.52 16.37 15.78
CA ASN A 239 -2.34 16.12 14.61
C ASN A 239 -1.58 16.65 13.39
N PRO A 240 -1.14 15.78 12.45
CA PRO A 240 -0.44 16.27 11.29
C PRO A 240 -1.36 17.33 10.69
N GLY A 241 -0.83 18.56 10.60
CA GLY A 241 -1.59 19.67 10.04
C GLY A 241 -2.24 19.22 8.72
N PRO A 242 -3.31 19.89 8.28
CA PRO A 242 -4.09 19.47 7.11
C PRO A 242 -3.15 18.95 6.03
N SER A 243 -3.42 17.73 5.54
CA SER A 243 -2.56 17.03 4.57
C SER A 243 -1.96 18.06 3.64
N PRO A 244 -0.62 18.08 3.43
CA PRO A 244 0.01 19.08 2.58
C PRO A 244 -0.88 19.26 1.36
N PRO A 245 -1.35 20.50 1.06
CA PRO A 245 -2.16 20.70 -0.13
C PRO A 245 -1.40 20.00 -1.25
N SER A 246 -2.10 19.15 -2.01
CA SER A 246 -1.49 18.41 -3.12
C SER A 246 -0.52 19.37 -3.82
N PRO A 247 0.75 18.96 -4.05
CA PRO A 247 1.75 19.85 -4.59
C PRO A 247 1.09 20.68 -5.67
N LYS A 248 1.14 22.01 -5.56
CA LYS A 248 0.53 22.88 -6.56
C LYS A 248 1.06 22.38 -7.90
N SER A 249 0.17 21.81 -8.71
CA SER A 249 0.48 21.31 -10.03
C SER A 249 1.38 22.34 -10.70
N PRO A 250 2.48 21.95 -11.32
CA PRO A 250 3.15 22.86 -12.22
C PRO A 250 2.11 23.39 -13.22
N GLU A 251 2.19 24.67 -13.52
CA GLU A 251 1.38 25.31 -14.57
C GLU A 251 1.49 24.48 -15.85
N SER A 252 0.41 24.40 -16.65
CA SER A 252 0.46 23.69 -17.92
C SER A 252 1.30 24.51 -18.90
N VAL A 253 2.54 24.09 -19.11
CA VAL A 253 3.45 24.71 -20.08
C VAL A 253 2.94 24.36 -21.47
N CYS A 254 2.51 25.37 -22.23
CA CYS A 254 2.00 25.19 -23.59
C CYS A 254 3.15 25.12 -24.60
N ASP A 255 4.15 25.99 -24.43
CA ASP A 255 5.40 26.02 -25.19
C ASP A 255 6.48 26.80 -24.39
N GLU A 256 7.60 27.12 -25.04
CA GLU A 256 8.70 27.91 -24.44
C GLU A 256 8.25 29.32 -23.97
N TYR A 257 7.17 29.86 -24.54
CA TYR A 257 6.74 31.24 -24.35
C TYR A 257 5.43 31.40 -23.57
N TYR A 258 4.60 30.37 -23.45
CA TYR A 258 3.26 30.46 -22.88
C TYR A 258 2.97 29.37 -21.84
N THR A 259 2.26 29.77 -20.79
CA THR A 259 1.79 28.92 -19.70
C THR A 259 0.31 29.15 -19.43
N CYS A 260 -0.36 28.09 -19.00
CA CYS A 260 -1.74 28.12 -18.61
C CYS A 260 -1.92 27.76 -17.12
N PRO A 261 -2.96 28.29 -16.44
CA PRO A 261 -3.24 27.97 -15.04
C PRO A 261 -3.42 26.47 -14.80
N MET A 262 -3.26 26.03 -13.56
CA MET A 262 -3.46 24.63 -13.17
C MET A 262 -4.80 24.06 -13.66
N SER A 263 -4.80 22.77 -14.03
CA SER A 263 -6.01 22.03 -14.47
C SER A 263 -6.68 22.59 -15.72
N THR A 264 -5.88 23.15 -16.64
CA THR A 264 -6.35 23.66 -17.93
C THR A 264 -5.60 23.01 -19.10
N THR A 265 -6.26 22.94 -20.25
CA THR A 265 -5.68 22.39 -21.49
C THR A 265 -5.18 23.52 -22.39
N CYS A 266 -3.91 23.44 -22.81
CA CYS A 266 -3.34 24.32 -23.80
C CYS A 266 -3.94 24.04 -25.18
N CYS A 267 -4.62 25.03 -25.76
CA CYS A 267 -5.21 24.95 -27.08
C CYS A 267 -4.60 26.01 -27.99
N CYS A 268 -4.11 25.60 -29.16
CA CYS A 268 -3.61 26.55 -30.13
C CYS A 268 -4.75 27.45 -30.64
N MET A 269 -4.53 28.76 -30.60
CA MET A 269 -5.48 29.76 -31.10
C MET A 269 -5.13 30.24 -32.51
N TYR A 270 -3.83 30.29 -32.83
CA TYR A 270 -3.34 30.74 -34.13
C TYR A 270 -2.21 29.85 -34.61
N GLU A 271 -2.55 28.92 -35.49
CA GLU A 271 -1.61 28.00 -36.13
C GLU A 271 -1.25 28.48 -37.54
N TYR A 272 0.05 28.50 -37.85
CA TYR A 272 0.54 28.79 -39.20
C TYR A 272 1.76 27.91 -39.50
N TYR A 273 1.68 27.12 -40.58
CA TYR A 273 2.68 26.11 -40.98
C TYR A 273 3.06 25.09 -39.87
N GLY A 274 2.08 24.66 -39.06
CA GLY A 274 2.32 23.69 -37.98
C GLY A 274 2.98 24.29 -36.74
N TYR A 275 3.14 25.61 -36.68
CA TYR A 275 3.60 26.34 -35.50
C TYR A 275 2.45 27.12 -34.88
N CYS A 276 2.33 27.06 -33.54
CA CYS A 276 1.35 27.82 -32.81
C CYS A 276 1.93 29.16 -32.33
N PHE A 277 1.39 30.30 -32.78
CA PHE A 277 1.88 31.62 -32.38
C PHE A 277 1.16 32.20 -31.16
N ALA A 278 0.00 31.65 -30.81
CA ALA A 278 -0.80 32.08 -29.68
C ALA A 278 -1.56 30.91 -29.06
N TRP A 279 -1.56 30.85 -27.73
CA TRP A 279 -2.20 29.80 -26.95
C TRP A 279 -3.37 30.33 -26.13
N GLY A 280 -4.36 29.47 -25.95
CA GLY A 280 -5.50 29.68 -25.06
C GLY A 280 -5.65 28.52 -24.09
N CYS A 281 -6.03 28.82 -22.85
CA CYS A 281 -6.27 27.88 -21.79
C CYS A 281 -7.74 27.50 -21.78
N CYS A 282 -8.07 26.25 -22.07
CA CYS A 282 -9.38 25.71 -21.79
C CYS A 282 -9.49 25.41 -20.28
N PRO A 283 -10.52 25.88 -19.55
CA PRO A 283 -10.66 25.65 -18.11
C PRO A 283 -11.14 24.23 -17.77
N LEU A 284 -10.65 23.24 -18.52
CA LEU A 284 -10.86 21.81 -18.35
C LEU A 284 -9.56 21.09 -18.71
N GLU A 285 -9.29 19.99 -18.03
CA GLU A 285 -8.17 19.08 -18.32
C GLU A 285 -8.57 18.08 -19.42
N GLY A 286 -7.65 17.79 -20.35
CA GLY A 286 -7.91 16.89 -21.49
C GLY A 286 -9.00 17.36 -22.46
N ALA A 287 -9.22 18.67 -22.54
CA ALA A 287 -10.27 19.24 -23.37
C ALA A 287 -9.96 19.11 -24.87
N SER A 288 -10.99 18.92 -25.68
CA SER A 288 -10.86 18.98 -27.13
C SER A 288 -10.88 20.43 -27.60
N CYS A 289 -9.81 20.87 -28.25
CA CYS A 289 -9.69 22.22 -28.80
C CYS A 289 -10.50 22.32 -30.10
N CYS A 290 -11.50 23.21 -30.13
CA CYS A 290 -12.28 23.44 -31.34
C CYS A 290 -11.52 24.29 -32.38
N ASP A 291 -11.84 24.09 -33.66
CA ASP A 291 -11.20 24.77 -34.79
C ASP A 291 -11.51 26.27 -34.89
N ASP A 292 -12.48 26.76 -34.09
CA ASP A 292 -12.79 28.20 -34.03
C ASP A 292 -11.69 29.02 -33.34
N GLY A 293 -10.73 28.38 -32.68
CA GLY A 293 -9.63 29.03 -31.97
C GLY A 293 -10.03 29.67 -30.63
N TYR A 294 -11.32 29.64 -30.26
CA TYR A 294 -11.83 30.32 -29.06
C TYR A 294 -12.57 29.40 -28.10
N SER A 295 -13.05 28.25 -28.57
CA SER A 295 -13.86 27.33 -27.78
C SER A 295 -13.16 26.01 -27.55
N CYS A 296 -13.56 25.31 -26.50
CA CYS A 296 -13.11 23.97 -26.20
C CYS A 296 -14.28 23.14 -25.65
N CYS A 297 -14.15 21.82 -25.78
CA CYS A 297 -15.13 20.86 -25.33
C CYS A 297 -14.59 19.94 -24.24
N PRO A 298 -15.42 19.50 -23.29
CA PRO A 298 -15.03 18.47 -22.33
C PRO A 298 -14.60 17.19 -23.03
N HIS A 299 -13.68 16.45 -22.41
CA HIS A 299 -13.21 15.15 -22.92
C HIS A 299 -14.35 14.16 -23.20
N ASP A 300 -15.41 14.16 -22.38
CA ASP A 300 -16.58 13.29 -22.56
C ASP A 300 -17.46 13.69 -23.77
N TYR A 301 -17.29 14.91 -24.29
CA TYR A 301 -18.05 15.46 -25.42
C TYR A 301 -17.09 16.06 -26.47
N PRO A 302 -16.20 15.28 -27.08
CA PRO A 302 -15.06 15.81 -27.83
C PRO A 302 -15.43 16.46 -29.17
N VAL A 303 -16.65 16.25 -29.66
CA VAL A 303 -17.08 16.73 -30.99
C VAL A 303 -17.55 18.17 -30.90
N CYS A 304 -16.80 19.10 -31.50
CA CYS A 304 -17.14 20.51 -31.55
C CYS A 304 -18.16 20.83 -32.65
N ASN A 305 -19.28 21.47 -32.28
CA ASN A 305 -20.17 22.17 -33.20
C ASN A 305 -19.99 23.68 -33.02
N VAL A 306 -19.00 24.24 -33.73
CA VAL A 306 -18.63 25.67 -33.62
C VAL A 306 -19.76 26.62 -34.05
N ARG A 307 -20.65 26.20 -34.96
CA ARG A 307 -21.79 27.03 -35.41
C ARG A 307 -22.89 27.12 -34.37
N ALA A 308 -23.13 26.03 -33.65
CA ALA A 308 -24.13 25.98 -32.58
C ALA A 308 -23.54 26.38 -31.21
N GLY A 309 -22.21 26.43 -31.07
CA GLY A 309 -21.53 26.65 -29.80
C GLY A 309 -21.73 25.49 -28.82
N THR A 310 -21.81 24.25 -29.33
CA THR A 310 -22.09 23.05 -28.53
C THR A 310 -21.07 21.94 -28.76
N CYS A 311 -21.02 21.01 -27.81
CA CYS A 311 -20.14 19.85 -27.76
C CYS A 311 -20.98 18.58 -27.68
N SER A 312 -20.64 17.54 -28.43
CA SER A 312 -21.38 16.27 -28.42
C SER A 312 -20.46 15.05 -28.23
N MET A 313 -21.03 13.95 -27.75
CA MET A 313 -20.29 12.67 -27.61
C MET A 313 -19.94 12.05 -28.97
N SER A 314 -20.73 12.34 -30.00
CA SER A 314 -20.57 11.80 -31.35
C SER A 314 -21.20 12.73 -32.38
N ASN A 315 -20.85 12.53 -33.66
CA ASN A 315 -21.48 13.22 -34.78
C ASN A 315 -23.01 12.95 -34.78
N ASN A 316 -23.82 14.00 -34.99
CA ASN A 316 -25.30 13.96 -35.02
C ASN A 316 -26.02 13.56 -33.72
N ASN A 317 -25.37 13.66 -32.56
CA ASN A 317 -26.05 13.46 -31.28
C ASN A 317 -26.95 14.68 -30.95
N PRO A 318 -28.27 14.51 -30.71
CA PRO A 318 -29.17 15.61 -30.37
C PRO A 318 -28.91 16.19 -28.97
N LEU A 319 -28.17 15.46 -28.12
CA LEU A 319 -27.78 15.91 -26.80
C LEU A 319 -26.34 16.43 -26.84
N GLY A 320 -26.20 17.72 -26.53
CA GLY A 320 -24.90 18.37 -26.45
C GLY A 320 -24.84 19.33 -25.27
N VAL A 321 -23.63 19.51 -24.75
CA VAL A 321 -23.33 20.52 -23.73
C VAL A 321 -22.83 21.79 -24.39
N LYS A 322 -22.89 22.92 -23.69
CA LYS A 322 -22.38 24.20 -24.23
C LYS A 322 -20.86 24.14 -24.33
N ALA A 323 -20.30 24.63 -25.44
CA ALA A 323 -18.86 24.81 -25.58
C ALA A 323 -18.35 25.88 -24.63
N ILE A 324 -17.13 25.70 -24.13
CA ILE A 324 -16.54 26.56 -23.11
C ILE A 324 -15.53 27.50 -23.78
N GLN A 325 -15.54 28.75 -23.36
CA GLN A 325 -14.62 29.75 -23.89
C GLN A 325 -13.24 29.61 -23.24
N ARG A 326 -12.20 29.67 -24.06
CA ARG A 326 -10.81 29.69 -23.63
C ARG A 326 -10.44 31.02 -22.99
N ILE A 327 -9.44 31.01 -22.11
CA ILE A 327 -8.77 32.20 -21.57
C ILE A 327 -7.43 32.36 -22.30
N LEU A 328 -6.90 33.57 -22.47
CA LEU A 328 -5.56 33.74 -23.06
C LEU A 328 -4.48 33.11 -22.17
N ALA A 329 -3.53 32.40 -22.78
CA ALA A 329 -2.35 31.90 -22.07
C ALA A 329 -1.44 33.06 -21.64
N THR A 330 -0.75 32.86 -20.52
CA THR A 330 0.16 33.86 -19.95
C THR A 330 1.52 33.73 -20.61
N PRO A 331 2.11 34.82 -21.12
CA PRO A 331 3.47 34.76 -21.64
C PRO A 331 4.52 34.67 -20.52
N ASN A 332 5.46 33.74 -20.64
CA ASN A 332 6.49 33.42 -19.65
C ASN A 332 7.42 34.62 -19.34
N TRP A 333 7.61 35.55 -20.28
CA TRP A 333 8.41 36.76 -20.08
C TRP A 333 7.78 37.78 -19.11
N GLN A 334 6.50 37.63 -18.75
CA GLN A 334 5.87 38.49 -17.73
C GLN A 334 6.28 38.14 -16.29
N HIS A 335 6.89 36.98 -16.04
CA HIS A 335 7.39 36.58 -14.71
C HIS A 335 8.81 37.08 -14.39
N GLY A 336 9.50 37.74 -15.34
CA GLY A 336 10.92 38.12 -15.23
C GLY A 336 11.28 39.44 -14.52
N SER A 337 10.33 40.22 -13.99
CA SER A 337 10.60 41.60 -13.51
C SER A 337 10.33 41.88 -12.03
N LYS A 338 10.43 40.87 -11.14
CA LYS A 338 10.50 41.10 -9.68
C LYS A 338 11.78 40.53 -9.09
N GLY A 339 12.92 41.14 -9.38
CA GLY A 339 14.15 40.76 -8.68
C GLY A 339 15.48 41.16 -9.29
N LYS A 340 15.70 42.43 -9.67
CA LYS A 340 17.05 43.01 -9.69
C LYS A 340 17.01 44.45 -9.21
N LYS A 341 17.25 44.64 -7.91
CA LYS A 341 17.79 45.90 -7.40
C LYS A 341 19.16 46.07 -8.05
N VAL A 342 19.31 47.07 -8.90
CA VAL A 342 20.62 47.53 -9.35
C VAL A 342 21.19 48.36 -8.21
N THR A 343 22.25 47.85 -7.59
CA THR A 343 23.18 48.63 -6.76
C THR A 343 24.45 48.85 -7.55
N ALA A 344 24.62 50.08 -8.03
CA ALA A 344 25.84 50.87 -8.08
C ALA A 344 25.44 52.29 -8.52
#